data_AF-A0A8T4N4U3-F1
#
_entry.id   AF-A0A8T4N4U3-F1
#
_cell.length_a   1.000
_cell.length_b   1.000
_cell.length_c   1.000
_cell.angle_alpha   90.00
_cell.angle_beta   90.00
_cell.angle_gamma   90.00
#
_symmetry.space_group_name_H-M   'P 1'
#
loop_
_entity.id
_entity.type
_entity.pdbx_description
1 polymer ?
#
loop_
_entity_poly.entity_id
_entity_poly.type
_entity_poly.pdbx_seq_one_letter_code
_entity_poly.pdbx_strand_id
1 'polypeptide(L)' 'MKSKNNNYLRERNHERKSHDEQIVRWANFVKNNKNWKLKMKPFIDAQIIIANRFYKNLEKMPGGKDRIKLLKRISA' A
#
# COMPACT_ATOMS: atom_id res chain seq x y z
N MET A 1 -5.59 -0.27 45.49
CA MET A 1 -5.15 -1.24 44.45
C MET A 1 -4.86 -0.47 43.16
N LYS A 2 -3.69 -0.70 42.54
CA LYS A 2 -3.30 -0.07 41.27
C LYS A 2 -3.99 -0.77 40.09
N SER A 3 -4.58 0.00 39.18
CA SER A 3 -4.71 -0.34 37.76
C SER A 3 -4.68 0.98 36.99
N LYS A 4 -3.51 1.61 36.81
CA LYS A 4 -2.55 1.45 35.70
C LYS A 4 -3.22 1.44 34.31
N ASN A 5 -2.88 2.52 33.58
CA ASN A 5 -2.77 2.63 32.13
C ASN A 5 -4.05 2.81 31.30
N ASN A 6 -4.60 4.04 31.36
CA ASN A 6 -5.41 4.60 30.28
C ASN A 6 -4.59 5.48 29.29
N ASN A 7 -3.28 5.23 29.17
CA ASN A 7 -2.39 5.95 28.24
C ASN A 7 -2.26 5.27 26.86
N TYR A 8 -2.76 4.05 26.68
CA TYR A 8 -2.61 3.30 25.41
C TYR A 8 -3.55 3.76 24.29
N LEU A 9 -4.49 4.67 24.57
CA LEU A 9 -5.45 5.17 23.60
C LEU A 9 -5.15 6.60 23.10
N ARG A 10 -4.12 7.27 23.63
CA ARG A 10 -3.81 8.67 23.29
C ARG A 10 -2.82 8.85 22.14
N GLU A 11 -2.10 7.82 21.70
CA GLU A 11 -1.00 7.95 20.73
C GLU A 11 -1.25 7.30 19.36
N ARG A 12 -2.51 7.10 18.95
CA ARG A 12 -2.82 6.60 17.59
C ARG A 12 -3.78 7.48 16.82
N ASN A 13 -3.70 8.79 17.02
CA ASN A 13 -4.13 9.74 16.00
C ASN A 13 -3.08 9.76 14.88
N HIS A 14 -2.98 8.67 14.12
CA HIS A 14 -2.47 8.78 12.76
C HIS A 14 -3.53 9.55 11.99
N GLU A 15 -3.42 10.88 12.03
CA GLU A 15 -4.16 11.78 11.15
C GLU A 15 -4.06 11.19 9.74
N ARG A 16 -5.20 10.73 9.22
CA ARG A 16 -5.28 10.27 7.83
C ARG A 16 -5.12 11.53 6.98
N LYS A 17 -3.86 11.83 6.70
CA LYS A 17 -3.48 12.90 5.78
C LYS A 17 -4.12 12.67 4.43
N SER A 18 -4.48 13.75 3.76
CA SER A 18 -5.08 13.69 2.43
C SER A 18 -4.15 12.97 1.46
N HIS A 19 -4.71 12.46 0.35
CA HIS A 19 -3.92 11.78 -0.67
C HIS A 19 -2.73 12.65 -1.14
N ASP A 20 -2.99 13.93 -1.39
CA ASP A 20 -2.00 14.89 -1.86
C ASP A 20 -0.88 15.12 -0.84
N GLU A 21 -1.23 15.21 0.45
CA GLU A 21 -0.24 15.34 1.52
C GLU A 21 0.67 14.10 1.61
N GLN A 22 0.15 12.91 1.33
CA GLN A 22 0.96 11.70 1.28
C GLN A 22 1.91 11.72 0.06
N ILE A 23 1.44 12.19 -1.10
CA ILE A 23 2.29 12.37 -2.29
C ILE A 23 3.43 13.33 -1.98
N VAL A 24 3.13 14.51 -1.41
CA VAL A 24 4.14 15.51 -1.08
C VAL A 24 5.16 14.97 -0.08
N ARG A 25 4.70 14.26 0.96
CA ARG A 25 5.60 13.62 1.94
C ARG A 25 6.50 12.57 1.30
N TRP A 26 5.94 11.73 0.42
CA TRP A 26 6.72 10.72 -0.29
C TRP A 26 7.76 11.36 -1.21
N ALA A 27 7.38 12.38 -1.97
CA ALA A 27 8.29 13.12 -2.85
C ALA A 27 9.45 13.74 -2.05
N ASN A 28 9.15 14.37 -0.91
CA ASN A 28 10.17 14.95 -0.03
C ASN A 28 11.10 13.87 0.55
N PHE A 29 10.55 12.72 0.97
CA PHE A 29 11.35 11.59 1.46
C PHE A 29 12.31 11.09 0.37
N VAL A 30 11.81 10.86 -0.84
CA VAL A 30 12.60 10.40 -2.00
C VAL A 30 13.71 11.39 -2.34
N LYS A 31 13.41 12.69 -2.36
CA LYS A 31 14.37 13.76 -2.64
C LYS A 31 15.52 13.79 -1.63
N ASN A 32 15.20 13.62 -0.34
CA ASN A 32 16.16 13.78 0.75
C ASN A 32 16.92 12.48 1.10
N ASN A 33 16.49 11.32 0.60
CA ASN A 33 17.08 10.03 0.96
C ASN A 33 17.57 9.27 -0.27
N LYS A 34 18.75 9.59 -0.82
CA LYS A 34 19.24 9.02 -2.10
C LYS A 34 19.27 7.47 -2.17
N ASN A 35 19.38 6.77 -1.04
CA ASN A 35 19.39 5.31 -0.97
C ASN A 35 18.01 4.67 -0.73
N TRP A 36 16.92 5.45 -0.69
CA TRP A 36 15.56 4.95 -0.46
C TRP A 36 15.20 3.81 -1.40
N LYS A 37 15.62 3.92 -2.67
CA LYS A 37 15.29 2.95 -3.73
C LYS A 37 15.89 1.60 -3.42
N LEU A 38 17.14 1.51 -2.96
CA LEU A 38 17.78 0.23 -2.63
C LEU A 38 17.04 -0.49 -1.49
N LYS A 39 16.56 0.27 -0.49
CA LYS A 39 15.83 -0.29 0.65
C LYS A 39 14.41 -0.71 0.30
N MET A 40 13.71 0.09 -0.52
CA MET A 40 12.29 -0.10 -0.81
C MET A 40 12.02 -0.95 -2.06
N LYS A 41 12.96 -1.01 -3.00
CA LYS A 41 12.79 -1.74 -4.25
C LYS A 41 12.41 -3.21 -4.04
N PRO A 42 13.06 -3.99 -3.15
CA PRO A 42 12.67 -5.39 -2.93
C PRO A 42 11.21 -5.54 -2.49
N PHE A 43 10.75 -4.62 -1.62
CA PHE A 43 9.37 -4.62 -1.16
C PHE A 43 8.39 -4.29 -2.30
N ILE A 44 8.66 -3.24 -3.08
CA ILE A 44 7.81 -2.84 -4.21
C ILE A 44 7.77 -3.96 -5.27
N ASP A 45 8.94 -4.54 -5.60
CA ASP A 45 9.05 -5.65 -6.54
C ASP A 45 8.24 -6.86 -6.05
N ALA A 46 8.28 -7.18 -4.74
CA ALA A 46 7.48 -8.25 -4.16
C ALA A 46 5.97 -8.00 -4.31
N GLN A 47 5.49 -6.76 -4.08
CA GLN A 47 4.08 -6.40 -4.31
C GLN A 47 3.68 -6.60 -5.78
N ILE A 48 4.53 -6.17 -6.72
CA ILE A 48 4.29 -6.37 -8.16
C ILE A 48 4.22 -7.85 -8.50
N ILE A 49 5.13 -8.67 -7.97
CA ILE A 49 5.15 -10.12 -8.18
C ILE A 49 3.85 -10.76 -7.68
N ILE A 50 3.38 -10.39 -6.48
CA ILE A 50 2.14 -10.92 -5.91
C ILE A 50 0.93 -10.49 -6.74
N ALA A 51 0.86 -9.22 -7.15
CA ALA A 51 -0.21 -8.74 -8.02
C ALA A 51 -0.25 -9.49 -9.36
N ASN A 52 0.90 -9.69 -10.00
CA ASN A 52 0.99 -10.45 -11.24
C ASN A 52 0.56 -11.91 -11.07
N ARG A 53 0.96 -12.55 -9.97
CA ARG A 53 0.51 -13.92 -9.63
C ARG A 53 -0.99 -13.99 -9.43
N PHE A 54 -1.57 -13.01 -8.73
CA PHE A 54 -3.01 -12.90 -8.54
C PHE A 54 -3.75 -12.85 -9.89
N TYR A 55 -3.36 -11.93 -10.78
CA TYR A 55 -4.02 -11.79 -12.08
C TYR A 55 -3.85 -13.04 -12.96
N LYS A 56 -2.65 -13.65 -12.97
CA LYS A 56 -2.40 -14.89 -13.71
C LYS A 56 -3.26 -16.05 -13.22
N ASN A 57 -3.51 -16.13 -11.91
CA ASN A 57 -4.38 -17.16 -11.34
C ASN A 57 -5.85 -16.86 -11.60
N LEU A 58 -6.25 -15.59 -11.49
CA LEU A 58 -7.62 -15.17 -11.76
C LEU A 58 -8.00 -15.45 -13.21
N GLU A 59 -7.11 -15.21 -14.17
CA GLU A 59 -7.36 -15.49 -15.60
C GLU A 59 -7.67 -16.96 -15.89
N LYS A 60 -7.09 -17.89 -15.13
CA LYS A 60 -7.30 -19.34 -15.28
C LYS A 60 -8.66 -19.80 -14.74
N MET A 61 -9.33 -18.99 -13.93
CA MET A 61 -10.64 -19.33 -13.37
C MET A 61 -11.74 -19.14 -14.42
N PRO A 62 -12.82 -19.93 -14.38
CA PRO A 62 -14.02 -19.66 -15.18
C PRO A 62 -14.54 -18.23 -14.94
N GLY A 63 -14.76 -17.46 -16.00
CA GLY A 63 -15.16 -16.04 -15.92
C GLY A 63 -14.06 -15.09 -15.43
N GLY A 64 -12.82 -15.57 -15.26
CA GLY A 64 -11.70 -14.80 -14.75
C GLY A 64 -11.36 -13.55 -15.59
N LYS A 65 -11.37 -13.69 -16.92
CA LYS A 65 -11.12 -12.59 -17.86
C LYS A 65 -12.13 -11.45 -17.72
N ASP A 66 -13.40 -11.77 -17.51
CA ASP A 66 -14.45 -10.76 -17.33
C ASP A 66 -14.29 -10.01 -16.00
N ARG A 67 -13.90 -10.74 -14.94
CA ARG A 67 -13.58 -10.14 -13.64
C ARG A 67 -12.37 -9.20 -13.72
N ILE A 68 -11.32 -9.59 -14.45
CA ILE A 68 -10.16 -8.71 -14.68
C ILE A 68 -10.58 -7.44 -15.42
N LYS A 69 -11.43 -7.56 -16.44
CA LYS A 69 -11.95 -6.41 -17.20
C LYS A 69 -12.76 -5.45 -16.31
N LEU A 70 -13.56 -5.98 -15.38
CA LEU A 70 -14.29 -5.19 -14.41
C LEU A 70 -13.34 -4.45 -13.44
N LEU A 71 -12.35 -5.15 -12.88
CA LEU A 71 -11.38 -4.55 -11.96
C LEU A 71 -10.58 -3.41 -12.61
N LYS A 72 -10.19 -3.57 -13.88
CA LYS A 72 -9.50 -2.52 -14.66
C LYS A 72 -10.38 -1.30 -14.94
N ARG A 73 -11.70 -1.46 -15.08
CA ARG A 73 -12.64 -0.34 -15.26
C ARG A 73 -12.88 0.44 -13.98
N ILE A 74 -12.85 -0.22 -12.82
CA ILE A 74 -13.00 0.44 -11.51
C ILE A 74 -11.73 1.21 -11.14
N SER A 75 -10.60 0.81 -11.70
CA SER A 75 -9.28 1.41 -11.43
C SER A 75 -8.88 2.52 -12.42
N ALA A 76 -9.74 2.83 -13.39
CA ALA A 76 -9.55 3.86 -14.42
C ALA A 76 -10.46 5.06 -14.12
#